data_AF-A0A359EHY6-F1
#
_entry.id   AF-A0A359EHY6-F1
#
_cell.length_a   1.000
_cell.length_b   1.000
_cell.length_c   1.000
_cell.angle_alpha   90.00
_cell.angle_beta   90.00
_cell.angle_gamma   90.00
#
_symmetry.space_group_name_H-M   'P 1'
#
loop_
_entity.id
_entity.type
_entity.pdbx_description
1 polymer ?
#
loop_
_entity_poly.entity_id
_entity_poly.type
_entity_poly.pdbx_seq_one_letter_code
_entity_poly.pdbx_strand_id
1 'polypeptide(L)'
;MAVALGPLVYCFEGVDQPSGVNLADLRIDPGKPLQAVWQEELLGGVIQTKVPGVVVDMGSWADTLYRSLKAEPQPSQELELRAIPYYAWANREPGTMRVWIPRT
;
A
#
# COMPACT_ATOMS: atom_id res chain seq x y z
N MET A 1 7.87 1.90 -6.71
CA MET A 1 7.59 0.73 -7.56
C MET A 1 6.10 0.65 -7.81
N ALA A 2 5.70 0.06 -8.93
CA ALA A 2 4.31 -0.25 -9.25
C ALA A 2 4.16 -1.77 -9.31
N VAL A 3 2.97 -2.27 -8.94
CA VAL A 3 2.63 -3.70 -9.04
C VAL A 3 1.85 -3.91 -10.33
N ALA A 4 2.20 -4.96 -11.07
CA ALA A 4 1.49 -5.35 -12.28
C ALA A 4 1.35 -6.87 -12.34
N LEU A 5 0.22 -7.33 -12.88
CA LEU A 5 -0.05 -8.73 -13.17
C LEU A 5 -0.60 -8.84 -14.60
N GLY A 6 0.16 -9.45 -15.49
CA GLY A 6 -0.15 -9.45 -16.93
C GLY A 6 -0.21 -8.02 -17.48
N PRO A 7 -1.29 -7.63 -18.19
CA PRO A 7 -1.43 -6.29 -18.76
C PRO A 7 -1.92 -5.25 -17.74
N LEU A 8 -2.29 -5.66 -16.53
CA LEU A 8 -2.97 -4.81 -15.56
C LEU A 8 -1.98 -4.20 -14.57
N VAL A 9 -2.04 -2.87 -14.44
CA VAL A 9 -1.40 -2.13 -13.35
C VAL A 9 -2.34 -2.12 -12.15
N TYR A 10 -1.78 -2.25 -10.96
CA TYR A 10 -2.50 -2.29 -9.70
C TYR A 10 -2.34 -0.99 -8.92
N CYS A 11 -3.31 -0.70 -8.06
CA CYS A 11 -3.28 0.39 -7.10
C CYS A 11 -3.69 -0.07 -5.70
N PHE A 12 -3.28 0.70 -4.71
CA PHE A 12 -3.65 0.54 -3.31
C PHE A 12 -4.70 1.59 -2.96
N GLU A 13 -5.87 1.17 -2.49
CA GLU A 13 -6.89 2.05 -1.93
C GLU A 13 -6.82 2.05 -0.41
N GLY A 14 -7.11 3.19 0.22
CA GLY A 14 -7.14 3.31 1.68
C GLY A 14 -8.14 2.35 2.34
N VAL A 15 -9.30 2.11 1.70
CA VAL A 15 -10.35 1.20 2.19
C VAL A 15 -9.89 -0.26 2.31
N ASP A 16 -8.84 -0.65 1.58
CA ASP A 16 -8.29 -2.01 1.62
C ASP A 16 -7.18 -2.19 2.67
N GLN A 17 -6.67 -1.09 3.24
CA GLN A 17 -5.56 -1.14 4.19
C GLN A 17 -6.06 -1.16 5.63
N PRO A 18 -5.22 -1.58 6.60
CA PRO A 18 -5.58 -1.47 8.01
C PRO A 18 -5.99 -0.05 8.40
N SER A 19 -6.97 0.08 9.29
CA SER A 19 -7.47 1.38 9.75
C SER A 19 -6.35 2.26 10.31
N GLY A 20 -6.37 3.54 9.94
CA GLY A 20 -5.36 4.52 10.37
C GLY A 20 -4.05 4.50 9.56
N VAL A 21 -3.86 3.57 8.63
CA VAL A 21 -2.67 3.54 7.76
C VAL A 21 -2.81 4.58 6.65
N ASN A 22 -1.83 5.48 6.54
CA ASN A 22 -1.72 6.40 5.42
C ASN A 22 -0.90 5.77 4.29
N LEU A 23 -1.43 5.80 3.06
CA LEU A 23 -0.72 5.28 1.89
C LEU A 23 0.62 6.00 1.62
N ALA A 24 0.81 7.23 2.13
CA ALA A 24 2.08 7.96 2.08
C ALA A 24 3.22 7.22 2.79
N ASP A 25 2.88 6.52 3.86
CA ASP A 25 3.82 5.91 4.81
C ASP A 25 4.09 4.44 4.50
N LEU A 26 3.44 3.89 3.47
CA LEU A 26 3.66 2.52 3.01
C LEU A 26 4.97 2.39 2.24
N ARG A 27 5.62 1.24 2.41
CA ARG A 27 6.74 0.78 1.59
C ARG A 27 6.50 -0.66 1.17
N ILE A 28 6.88 -1.00 -0.06
CA ILE A 28 6.83 -2.38 -0.58
C ILE A 28 8.16 -3.07 -0.28
N ASP A 29 8.11 -4.32 0.18
CA ASP A 29 9.28 -5.21 0.27
C ASP A 29 9.40 -6.04 -1.02
N PRO A 30 10.34 -5.71 -1.93
CA PRO A 30 10.48 -6.44 -3.19
C PRO A 30 11.20 -7.80 -3.02
N GLY A 31 11.72 -8.11 -1.82
CA GLY A 31 12.41 -9.36 -1.53
C GLY A 31 11.45 -10.51 -1.21
N LYS A 32 10.17 -10.23 -0.95
CA LYS A 32 9.13 -11.22 -0.64
C LYS A 32 8.16 -11.37 -1.82
N PRO A 33 7.62 -12.59 -2.06
CA PRO A 33 6.75 -12.83 -3.21
C PRO A 33 5.38 -12.17 -3.06
N LEU A 34 4.78 -11.79 -4.19
CA LEU A 34 3.39 -11.36 -4.26
C LEU A 34 2.44 -12.56 -4.26
N GLN A 35 1.26 -12.42 -3.66
CA GLN A 35 0.21 -13.43 -3.72
C GLN A 35 -1.03 -12.89 -4.42
N ALA A 36 -1.34 -13.45 -5.59
CA ALA A 36 -2.57 -13.17 -6.33
C ALA A 36 -3.72 -14.05 -5.81
N VAL A 37 -4.85 -13.43 -5.50
CA VAL A 37 -6.04 -14.09 -4.95
C VAL A 37 -7.26 -13.63 -5.74
N TRP A 38 -8.01 -14.58 -6.31
CA TRP A 38 -9.30 -14.29 -6.92
C TRP A 38 -10.31 -13.92 -5.84
N GLN A 39 -10.98 -12.78 -6.00
CA GLN A 39 -12.01 -12.27 -5.10
C GLN A 39 -13.31 -12.13 -5.90
N GLU A 40 -14.17 -13.14 -5.82
CA GLU A 40 -15.41 -13.24 -6.61
C GLU A 40 -16.38 -12.09 -6.33
N GLU A 41 -16.56 -11.72 -5.07
CA GLU A 41 -17.52 -10.69 -4.65
C GLU A 41 -16.95 -9.25 -4.72
N LEU A 42 -15.63 -9.12 -4.88
CA LEU A 42 -14.97 -7.82 -4.90
C LEU A 42 -15.01 -7.24 -6.31
N LEU A 43 -15.64 -6.06 -6.47
CA LEU A 43 -15.60 -5.26 -7.71
C LEU A 43 -16.04 -6.04 -8.97
N GLY A 44 -17.02 -6.94 -8.81
CA GLY A 44 -17.53 -7.77 -9.91
C GLY A 44 -16.61 -8.94 -10.31
N GLY A 45 -15.68 -9.31 -9.43
CA GLY A 45 -14.73 -10.40 -9.67
C GLY A 45 -13.38 -9.87 -10.15
N VAL A 46 -12.42 -9.74 -9.25
CA VAL A 46 -11.06 -9.29 -9.57
C VAL A 46 -10.01 -10.17 -8.93
N ILE A 47 -8.82 -10.21 -9.54
CA ILE A 47 -7.63 -10.70 -8.84
C ILE A 47 -7.13 -9.58 -7.94
N GLN A 48 -7.26 -9.73 -6.63
CA GLN A 48 -6.59 -8.88 -5.64
C GLN A 48 -5.18 -9.41 -5.39
N THR A 49 -4.19 -8.52 -5.26
CA THR A 49 -2.81 -8.91 -4.98
C THR A 49 -2.44 -8.48 -3.56
N LYS A 50 -2.01 -9.45 -2.76
CA LYS A 50 -1.36 -9.23 -1.47
C LYS A 50 0.11 -8.94 -1.71
N VAL A 51 0.58 -7.82 -1.18
CA VAL A 51 1.91 -7.27 -1.41
C VAL A 51 2.60 -7.10 -0.06
N PRO A 52 3.70 -7.83 0.21
CA PRO A 52 4.48 -7.64 1.41
C PRO A 52 5.01 -6.21 1.49
N GLY A 53 4.90 -5.61 2.66
CA GLY A 53 5.35 -4.24 2.87
C GLY A 53 5.49 -3.92 4.34
N VAL A 54 5.74 -2.64 4.57
CA VAL A 54 5.88 -2.08 5.90
C VAL A 54 5.23 -0.71 5.95
N VAL A 55 4.86 -0.27 7.15
CA VAL A 55 4.45 1.11 7.42
C VAL A 55 5.59 1.81 8.15
N VAL A 56 5.96 3.00 7.67
CA VAL A 56 6.97 3.84 8.31
C VAL A 56 6.40 4.37 9.63
N ASP A 57 7.14 4.21 10.72
CA ASP A 57 6.76 4.78 12.00
C ASP A 57 6.89 6.31 12.00
N MET A 58 5.75 6.97 12.14
CA MET A 58 5.64 8.42 12.22
C MET A 58 5.58 8.94 13.65
N GLY A 59 5.61 8.08 14.68
CA GLY A 59 5.53 8.48 16.10
C GLY A 59 6.65 9.41 16.54
N SER A 60 7.82 9.31 15.91
CA SER A 60 8.95 10.22 16.11
C SER A 60 8.73 11.66 15.59
N TRP A 61 7.61 11.93 14.90
CA TRP A 61 7.27 13.25 14.35
C TRP A 61 6.27 14.04 15.22
N ALA A 62 5.91 13.56 16.41
CA ALA A 62 4.95 14.23 17.29
C ALA A 62 5.27 15.73 17.48
N ASP A 63 4.44 16.59 16.87
CA ASP A 63 4.51 18.06 16.86
C ASP A 63 5.73 18.70 16.18
N THR A 64 6.46 17.97 15.33
CA THR A 64 7.61 18.50 14.59
C THR A 64 7.39 18.37 13.09
N LEU A 65 7.34 19.48 12.34
CA LEU A 65 7.13 19.45 10.88
C LEU A 65 8.43 19.19 10.09
N TYR A 66 9.57 19.62 10.60
CA TYR A 66 10.87 19.50 9.92
C TYR A 66 11.92 18.92 10.88
N ARG A 67 12.69 17.96 10.38
CA ARG A 67 13.79 17.33 11.13
C ARG A 67 15.03 17.18 10.25
N SER A 68 16.18 16.98 10.89
CA SER A 68 17.42 16.65 10.17
C SER A 68 17.23 15.39 9.34
N LEU A 69 17.69 15.40 8.08
CA LEU A 69 17.65 14.23 7.20
C LEU A 69 18.43 13.03 7.77
N LYS A 70 19.40 13.28 8.66
CA LYS A 70 20.17 12.24 9.36
C LYS A 70 19.35 11.49 10.43
N ALA A 71 18.16 11.97 10.77
CA ALA A 71 17.24 11.25 11.63
C ALA A 71 16.63 10.10 10.84
N GLU A 72 17.22 8.92 10.98
CA GLU A 72 16.74 7.65 10.44
C GLU A 72 15.27 7.44 10.87
N PRO A 73 14.36 7.09 9.95
CA PRO A 73 13.05 6.58 10.32
C PRO A 73 13.19 5.35 11.23
N GLN A 74 12.38 5.27 12.28
CA GLN A 74 12.36 4.11 13.19
C GLN A 74 11.85 2.87 12.45
N PRO A 75 12.28 1.66 12.87
CA PRO A 75 11.94 0.43 12.20
C PRO A 75 10.43 0.23 12.09
N SER A 76 10.09 -0.31 10.95
CA SER A 76 8.78 -0.35 10.35
C SER A 76 8.01 -1.62 10.75
N GLN A 77 6.72 -1.50 11.04
CA GLN A 77 5.88 -2.68 11.27
C GLN A 77 5.61 -3.38 9.93
N GLU A 78 5.92 -4.68 9.85
CA GLU A 78 5.54 -5.51 8.70
C GLU A 78 4.02 -5.55 8.54
N LEU A 79 3.54 -5.40 7.31
CA LEU A 79 2.14 -5.62 6.98
C LEU A 79 1.96 -6.19 5.57
N GLU A 80 0.80 -6.80 5.36
CA GLU A 80 0.34 -7.24 4.04
C GLU A 80 -0.54 -6.15 3.44
N LEU A 81 -0.03 -5.48 2.40
CA LEU A 81 -0.77 -4.48 1.64
C LEU A 81 -1.71 -5.18 0.65
N ARG A 82 -2.87 -4.58 0.38
CA ARG A 82 -3.82 -5.10 -0.59
C ARG A 82 -3.93 -4.18 -1.78
N ALA A 83 -3.70 -4.72 -2.98
CA ALA A 83 -3.80 -3.99 -4.22
C ALA A 83 -4.90 -4.58 -5.12
N ILE A 84 -5.61 -3.72 -5.82
CA ILE A 84 -6.63 -4.08 -6.82
C ILE A 84 -6.23 -3.55 -8.22
N PRO A 85 -6.82 -4.05 -9.31
CA PRO A 85 -6.59 -3.46 -10.63
C PRO A 85 -6.94 -1.97 -10.67
N TYR A 86 -6.05 -1.16 -11.24
CA TYR A 86 -6.20 0.31 -11.26
C TYR A 86 -7.53 0.77 -11.87
N TYR A 87 -8.01 0.09 -12.90
CA TYR A 87 -9.28 0.46 -13.56
C TYR A 87 -10.50 0.34 -12.63
N ALA A 88 -10.41 -0.44 -11.54
CA ALA A 88 -11.52 -0.72 -10.64
C ALA A 88 -11.55 0.22 -9.42
N TRP A 89 -10.56 1.10 -9.27
CA TRP A 89 -10.50 2.14 -8.24
C TRP A 89 -11.74 3.04 -8.22
N ALA A 90 -12.07 3.60 -7.04
CA ALA A 90 -13.11 4.61 -6.83
C ALA A 90 -14.55 4.14 -7.08
N ASN A 91 -14.77 2.82 -7.06
CA ASN A 91 -16.11 2.21 -7.14
C ASN A 91 -16.65 1.76 -5.76
N ARG A 92 -15.99 2.14 -4.66
CA ARG A 92 -16.34 1.77 -3.28
C ARG A 92 -16.50 3.02 -2.42
N GLU A 93 -15.64 3.20 -1.43
CA GLU A 93 -15.68 4.35 -0.53
C GLU A 93 -14.71 5.46 -1.01
N PRO A 94 -15.05 6.74 -0.82
CA PRO A 94 -14.10 7.83 -1.04
C PRO A 94 -12.86 7.65 -0.16
N GLY A 95 -11.68 7.71 -0.77
CA GLY A 95 -10.43 7.49 -0.04
C GLY A 95 -9.19 7.79 -0.88
N THR A 96 -8.04 7.70 -0.22
CA THR A 96 -6.74 7.85 -0.89
C THR A 96 -6.45 6.66 -1.80
N MET A 97 -5.73 6.91 -2.89
CA MET A 97 -5.24 5.87 -3.78
C MET A 97 -3.82 6.19 -4.24
N ARG A 98 -3.00 5.14 -4.36
CA ARG A 98 -1.66 5.23 -4.97
C ARG A 98 -1.36 4.03 -5.86
N VAL A 99 -0.75 4.29 -7.02
CA VAL A 99 -0.14 3.26 -7.89
C VAL A 99 1.31 3.01 -7.51
N TRP A 100 2.06 4.10 -7.29
CA TRP A 100 3.49 4.05 -7.02
C TRP A 100 3.76 4.15 -5.52
N ILE A 101 4.21 3.03 -4.94
CA ILE A 101 4.64 2.94 -3.53
C ILE A 101 6.16 2.83 -3.49
N PRO A 102 6.88 3.61 -2.66
CA PRO A 102 8.34 3.45 -2.55
C PRO A 102 8.69 2.05 -2.04
N ARG A 103 9.87 1.53 -2.38
CA ARG A 103 10.35 0.27 -1.81
C ARG A 103 11.03 0.53 -0.46
N THR A 104 11.12 -0.52 0.37
CA THR A 104 12.06 -0.57 1.51
C THR A 104 13.51 -0.47 1.03
#